data_AF-A0A2V4UIF9-F1
#
_entry.id   AF-A0A2V4UIF9-F1
#
_cell.length_a   1.000
_cell.length_b   1.000
_cell.length_c   1.000
_cell.angle_alpha   90.00
_cell.angle_beta   90.00
_cell.angle_gamma   90.00
#
_symmetry.space_group_name_H-M   'P 1'
#
loop_
_entity.id
_entity.type
_entity.pdbx_description
1 polymer ?
#
loop_
_entity_poly.entity_id
_entity_poly.type
_entity_poly.pdbx_seq_one_letter_code
_entity_poly.pdbx_strand_id
1 'polypeptide(L)'
;MTYPINVSFYDDELVVINHNGEPYVPIKPIVENMGLDWKDQNRKVKARFESTVTILTTVAEDGKSREMICLPLRKLSGWLMTISPNKAKNEVEDKIIRYQNECDDVLWQYWAGKHQRIQEALNNVFIQENISQAKGSFHGKGLSSRKQEKQTNQRTILYLQTLIQPELTNFKTATKAVF
;
A
#
# COMPACT_ATOMS: atom_id res chain seq x y z
N MET A 1 21.40 16.51 12.38
CA MET A 1 21.34 15.20 13.06
C MET A 1 19.92 14.70 12.92
N THR A 2 19.72 13.49 12.40
CA THR A 2 18.37 12.91 12.36
C THR A 2 18.17 12.04 13.59
N TYR A 3 17.07 12.24 14.30
CA TYR A 3 16.68 11.40 15.41
C TYR A 3 15.93 10.17 14.89
N PRO A 4 16.32 8.95 15.31
CA PRO A 4 15.52 7.76 15.05
C PRO A 4 14.18 7.85 15.79
N ILE A 5 13.14 7.32 15.16
CA ILE A 5 11.80 7.16 15.75
C ILE A 5 11.56 5.66 15.89
N ASN A 6 11.30 5.19 17.10
CA ASN A 6 10.89 3.81 17.33
C ASN A 6 9.39 3.69 17.08
N VAL A 7 9.02 2.69 16.29
CA VAL A 7 7.65 2.37 15.94
C VAL A 7 7.40 0.92 16.34
N SER A 8 6.39 0.69 17.18
CA SER A 8 5.96 -0.67 17.51
C SER A 8 5.40 -1.36 16.26
N PHE A 9 5.92 -2.54 15.96
CA PHE A 9 5.50 -3.39 14.86
C PHE A 9 5.26 -4.80 15.38
N TYR A 10 4.03 -5.04 15.85
CA TYR A 10 3.66 -6.20 16.65
C TYR A 10 4.56 -6.35 17.89
N ASP A 11 5.24 -7.48 18.00
CA ASP A 11 6.12 -7.86 19.10
C ASP A 11 7.55 -7.34 18.88
N ASP A 12 7.79 -6.60 17.80
CA ASP A 12 9.07 -6.03 17.42
C ASP A 12 9.05 -4.49 17.47
N GLU A 13 10.22 -3.89 17.65
CA GLU A 13 10.41 -2.46 17.42
C GLU A 13 11.11 -2.23 16.09
N LEU A 14 10.56 -1.29 15.32
CA LEU A 14 11.11 -0.84 14.05
C LEU A 14 11.64 0.58 14.20
N VAL A 15 12.92 0.76 13.88
CA VAL A 15 13.57 2.07 13.91
C VAL A 15 13.38 2.75 12.55
N VAL A 16 12.83 3.96 12.55
CA VAL A 16 12.69 4.79 11.35
C VAL A 16 13.60 6.00 11.44
N ILE A 17 14.32 6.27 10.36
CA ILE A 17 15.31 7.34 10.27
C ILE A 17 14.94 8.22 9.09
N ASN A 18 14.68 9.51 9.35
CA ASN A 18 14.47 10.46 8.26
C ASN A 18 15.81 10.86 7.62
N HIS A 19 15.94 10.66 6.31
CA HIS A 19 17.11 11.10 5.56
C HIS A 19 16.65 11.81 4.30
N ASN A 20 17.04 13.09 4.16
CA ASN A 20 16.65 13.95 3.03
C ASN A 20 15.13 14.02 2.77
N GLY A 21 14.32 14.02 3.83
CA GLY A 21 12.86 14.10 3.73
C GLY A 21 12.19 12.75 3.44
N GLU A 22 12.95 11.66 3.40
CA GLU A 22 12.44 10.31 3.15
C GLU A 22 12.69 9.39 4.37
N PRO A 23 11.72 8.54 4.76
CA PRO A 23 11.92 7.56 5.81
C PRO A 23 12.73 6.36 5.34
N TYR A 24 13.75 6.01 6.11
CA TYR A 24 14.61 4.85 5.94
C TYR A 24 14.53 3.93 7.16
N VAL A 25 14.77 2.65 6.95
CA VAL A 25 14.79 1.62 7.99
C VAL A 25 16.14 0.89 7.98
N PRO A 26 16.83 0.77 9.13
CA PRO A 26 18.01 -0.08 9.22
C PRO A 26 17.57 -1.54 9.14
N ILE A 27 18.09 -2.29 8.17
CA ILE A 27 17.62 -3.66 7.92
C ILE A 27 18.19 -4.65 8.94
N LYS A 28 19.42 -4.42 9.42
CA LYS A 28 20.08 -5.37 10.32
C LYS A 28 19.30 -5.62 11.63
N PRO A 29 18.84 -4.59 12.36
CA PRO A 29 18.01 -4.81 13.55
C PRO A 29 16.72 -5.60 13.25
N ILE A 30 16.06 -5.34 12.12
CA ILE A 30 14.84 -6.06 11.72
C ILE A 30 15.15 -7.54 11.49
N VAL A 31 16.24 -7.84 10.78
CA VAL A 31 16.69 -9.20 10.51
C VAL A 31 17.01 -9.96 11.81
N GLU A 32 17.72 -9.31 12.73
CA GLU A 32 18.10 -9.90 14.02
C GLU A 32 16.87 -10.12 14.93
N ASN A 33 15.94 -9.16 15.00
CA ASN A 33 14.68 -9.27 15.77
C ASN A 33 13.74 -10.35 15.20
N MET A 34 13.78 -10.57 13.89
CA MET A 34 13.08 -11.69 13.26
C MET A 34 13.77 -13.04 13.45
N GLY A 35 14.98 -13.10 14.04
CA GLY A 35 15.73 -14.36 14.19
C GLY A 35 16.29 -14.91 12.88
N LEU A 36 16.55 -14.05 11.89
CA LEU A 36 17.08 -14.39 10.58
C LEU A 36 18.61 -14.18 10.52
N ASP A 37 19.29 -14.91 9.64
CA ASP A 37 20.73 -14.73 9.42
C ASP A 37 21.03 -13.42 8.66
N TRP A 38 21.80 -12.52 9.29
CA TRP A 38 22.18 -11.25 8.69
C TRP A 38 22.97 -11.38 7.39
N LYS A 39 23.89 -12.33 7.29
CA LYS A 39 24.78 -12.45 6.13
C LYS A 39 23.97 -12.81 4.88
N ASP A 40 23.02 -13.72 5.02
CA ASP A 40 22.11 -14.12 3.95
C ASP A 40 21.16 -13.00 3.54
N GLN A 41 20.55 -12.29 4.50
CA GLN A 41 19.64 -11.19 4.18
C GLN A 41 20.38 -9.99 3.58
N ASN A 42 21.58 -9.66 4.06
CA ASN A 42 22.41 -8.61 3.46
C ASN A 42 22.76 -8.92 1.99
N ARG A 43 23.07 -10.19 1.66
CA ARG A 43 23.26 -10.62 0.27
C ARG A 43 22.02 -10.37 -0.59
N LYS A 44 20.83 -10.69 -0.09
CA LYS A 44 19.55 -10.44 -0.80
C LYS A 44 19.27 -8.94 -0.97
N VAL A 45 19.49 -8.15 0.09
CA VAL A 45 19.31 -6.69 0.06
C VAL A 45 20.21 -6.08 -0.99
N LYS A 46 21.51 -6.41 -0.97
CA LYS A 46 22.45 -5.93 -2.00
C LYS A 46 22.04 -6.38 -3.39
N ALA A 47 21.70 -7.65 -3.59
CA ALA A 47 21.35 -8.16 -4.91
C ALA A 47 20.12 -7.48 -5.55
N ARG A 48 19.10 -7.11 -4.76
CA ARG A 48 17.83 -6.57 -5.28
C ARG A 48 17.68 -5.06 -5.14
N PHE A 49 18.37 -4.45 -4.17
CA PHE A 49 18.13 -3.06 -3.76
C PHE A 49 19.38 -2.19 -3.75
N GLU A 50 20.49 -2.65 -4.34
CA GLU A 50 21.79 -1.94 -4.35
C GLU A 50 21.66 -0.44 -4.63
N SER A 51 20.91 -0.06 -5.67
CA SER A 51 20.73 1.33 -6.10
C SER A 51 19.89 2.19 -5.15
N THR A 52 19.21 1.59 -4.19
CA THR A 52 18.31 2.29 -3.24
C THR A 52 18.78 2.23 -1.79
N VAL A 53 19.68 1.31 -1.48
CA VAL A 53 20.27 1.17 -0.15
C VAL A 53 21.19 2.36 0.13
N THR A 54 21.14 2.87 1.35
CA THR A 54 22.00 3.96 1.82
C THR A 54 22.66 3.56 3.13
N ILE A 55 23.94 3.87 3.28
CA ILE A 55 24.63 3.70 4.56
C ILE A 55 24.43 4.98 5.35
N LEU A 56 23.75 4.89 6.49
CA LEU A 56 23.50 6.01 7.37
C LEU A 56 24.22 5.81 8.69
N THR A 57 24.83 6.88 9.20
CA THR A 57 25.38 6.90 10.56
C THR A 57 24.25 7.18 11.54
N THR A 58 24.04 6.26 12.47
CA THR A 58 22.95 6.31 13.44
C THR A 58 23.53 6.16 14.83
N VAL A 59 23.00 6.91 15.80
CA VAL A 59 23.39 6.76 17.20
C VAL A 59 22.51 5.67 17.79
N ALA A 60 23.12 4.57 18.20
CA ALA A 60 22.43 3.51 18.91
C ALA A 60 22.10 3.94 20.35
N GLU A 61 21.25 3.18 21.04
CA GLU A 61 20.82 3.47 22.43
C GLU A 61 22.00 3.58 23.41
N ASP A 62 23.13 2.93 23.12
CA ASP A 62 24.36 3.01 23.91
C ASP A 62 25.19 4.28 23.66
N GLY A 63 24.65 5.24 22.90
CA GLY A 63 25.30 6.49 22.54
C GLY A 63 26.38 6.35 21.48
N LYS A 64 26.61 5.16 20.93
CA LYS A 64 27.64 4.92 19.92
C LYS A 64 27.09 5.12 18.51
N SER A 65 27.86 5.85 17.70
CA SER A 65 27.60 5.97 16.27
C SER A 65 27.96 4.68 15.55
N ARG A 66 27.03 4.14 14.76
CA ARG A 66 27.25 2.98 13.90
C ARG A 66 26.73 3.27 12.51
N GLU A 67 27.49 2.86 11.51
CA GLU A 67 27.04 2.82 10.13
C GLU A 67 26.08 1.65 9.94
N MET A 68 24.89 1.93 9.44
CA MET A 68 23.86 0.94 9.20
C MET A 68 23.44 0.95 7.73
N ILE A 69 23.26 -0.25 7.18
CA ILE A 69 22.63 -0.44 5.87
C ILE A 69 21.14 -0.15 6.04
N CYS A 70 20.70 0.94 5.43
CA CYS A 70 19.33 1.41 5.49
C CYS A 70 18.65 1.26 4.13
N LEU A 71 17.39 0.85 4.17
CA LEU A 71 16.53 0.75 3.01
C LEU A 71 15.43 1.81 3.10
N PRO A 72 15.01 2.46 2.00
CA PRO A 72 13.78 3.22 1.97
C PRO A 72 12.61 2.42 2.54
N LEU A 73 11.82 3.01 3.45
CA LEU A 73 10.68 2.32 4.08
C LEU A 73 9.72 1.76 3.02
N ARG A 74 9.49 2.49 1.92
CA ARG A 74 8.68 2.05 0.77
C ARG A 74 9.17 0.78 0.06
N LYS A 75 10.41 0.34 0.30
CA LYS A 75 11.00 -0.88 -0.27
C LYS A 75 11.02 -2.05 0.72
N LEU A 76 10.64 -1.82 1.99
CA LEU A 76 10.65 -2.83 3.04
C LEU A 76 9.77 -4.04 2.70
N SER A 77 8.54 -3.81 2.23
CA SER A 77 7.64 -4.89 1.79
C SER A 77 8.25 -5.73 0.66
N GLY A 78 8.90 -5.07 -0.31
CA GLY A 78 9.61 -5.74 -1.40
C GLY A 78 10.75 -6.64 -0.91
N TRP A 79 11.44 -6.28 0.18
CA TRP A 79 12.44 -7.12 0.82
C TRP A 79 11.81 -8.26 1.62
N LEU A 80 10.76 -7.99 2.41
CA LEU A 80 10.02 -9.02 3.18
C LEU A 80 9.55 -10.16 2.28
N MET A 81 9.09 -9.85 1.07
CA MET A 81 8.67 -10.83 0.06
C MET A 81 9.82 -11.68 -0.53
N THR A 82 11.09 -11.36 -0.25
CA THR A 82 12.24 -12.20 -0.66
C THR A 82 12.57 -13.29 0.36
N ILE A 83 11.91 -13.26 1.53
CA ILE A 83 12.14 -14.21 2.61
C ILE A 83 11.20 -15.40 2.39
N SER A 84 11.76 -16.60 2.31
CA SER A 84 10.98 -17.83 2.19
C SER A 84 10.64 -18.34 3.60
N PRO A 85 9.36 -18.34 4.01
CA PRO A 85 8.97 -18.79 5.35
C PRO A 85 9.43 -20.22 5.63
N ASN A 86 9.26 -21.13 4.66
CA ASN A 86 9.63 -22.56 4.75
C ASN A 86 11.13 -22.84 4.99
N LYS A 87 11.99 -21.81 4.94
CA LYS A 87 13.43 -21.92 5.20
C LYS A 87 13.82 -21.35 6.57
N ALA A 88 12.85 -20.82 7.32
CA ALA A 88 13.03 -20.32 8.67
C ALA A 88 12.69 -21.40 9.71
N LYS A 89 13.03 -21.17 10.97
CA LYS A 89 12.53 -21.99 12.09
C LYS A 89 11.04 -21.70 12.30
N ASN A 90 10.28 -22.66 12.80
CA ASN A 90 8.81 -22.56 12.96
C ASN A 90 8.36 -21.23 13.62
N GLU A 91 9.02 -20.80 14.71
CA GLU A 91 8.66 -19.55 15.41
C GLU A 91 8.87 -18.27 14.56
N VAL A 92 9.82 -18.31 13.62
CA VAL A 92 10.13 -17.20 12.72
C VAL A 92 9.25 -17.25 11.46
N GLU A 93 8.87 -18.46 11.04
CA GLU A 93 7.99 -18.72 9.90
C GLU A 93 6.65 -17.99 10.05
N ASP A 94 5.97 -18.18 11.19
CA ASP A 94 4.68 -17.55 11.48
C ASP A 94 4.77 -16.01 11.44
N LYS A 95 5.88 -15.45 11.96
CA LYS A 95 6.13 -14.01 11.94
C LYS A 95 6.32 -13.49 10.52
N ILE A 96 7.07 -14.20 9.67
CA ILE A 96 7.25 -13.83 8.26
C ILE A 96 5.92 -13.88 7.52
N ILE A 97 5.14 -14.95 7.68
CA ILE A 97 3.84 -15.12 7.01
C ILE A 97 2.89 -13.99 7.41
N ARG A 98 2.83 -13.65 8.71
CA ARG A 98 2.03 -12.53 9.22
C ARG A 98 2.40 -11.22 8.50
N TYR A 99 3.67 -10.89 8.41
CA TYR A 99 4.14 -9.64 7.79
C TYR A 99 3.92 -9.61 6.27
N GLN A 100 4.05 -10.76 5.60
CA GLN A 100 3.77 -10.87 4.17
C GLN A 100 2.26 -10.71 3.88
N ASN A 101 1.41 -11.41 4.63
CA ASN A 101 -0.05 -11.29 4.49
C ASN A 101 -0.53 -9.86 4.75
N GLU A 102 0.03 -9.16 5.75
CA GLU A 102 -0.35 -7.76 5.99
C GLU A 102 0.04 -6.84 4.82
N CYS A 103 1.19 -7.06 4.19
CA CYS A 103 1.56 -6.31 2.98
C CYS A 103 0.57 -6.56 1.83
N ASP A 104 0.16 -7.82 1.65
CA ASP A 104 -0.82 -8.20 0.63
C ASP A 104 -2.21 -7.61 0.94
N ASP A 105 -2.63 -7.65 2.20
CA ASP A 105 -3.90 -7.08 2.67
C ASP A 105 -3.94 -5.56 2.51
N VAL A 106 -2.86 -4.84 2.84
CA VAL A 106 -2.78 -3.39 2.64
C VAL A 106 -2.88 -3.05 1.16
N LEU A 107 -2.19 -3.80 0.30
CA LEU A 107 -2.26 -3.60 -1.15
C LEU A 107 -3.65 -3.91 -1.69
N TRP A 108 -4.25 -5.02 -1.24
CA TRP A 108 -5.61 -5.40 -1.58
C TRP A 108 -6.62 -4.35 -1.14
N GLN A 109 -6.58 -3.88 0.11
CA GLN A 109 -7.47 -2.86 0.65
C GLN A 109 -7.35 -1.55 -0.10
N TYR A 110 -6.14 -1.15 -0.50
CA TYR A 110 -5.94 0.04 -1.32
C TYR A 110 -6.71 -0.07 -2.65
N TRP A 111 -6.70 -1.24 -3.30
CA TRP A 111 -7.35 -1.47 -4.60
C TRP A 111 -8.84 -1.75 -4.44
N ALA A 112 -9.20 -2.78 -3.67
CA ALA A 112 -10.57 -3.19 -3.41
C ALA A 112 -11.38 -2.08 -2.73
N GLY A 113 -10.81 -1.37 -1.75
CA GLY A 113 -11.47 -0.26 -1.08
C GLY A 113 -11.67 0.96 -2.00
N LYS A 114 -10.77 1.20 -2.96
CA LYS A 114 -10.98 2.20 -4.03
C LYS A 114 -12.16 1.77 -4.91
N HIS A 115 -12.18 0.52 -5.37
CA HIS A 115 -13.29 0.00 -6.18
C HIS A 115 -14.64 0.06 -5.46
N GLN A 116 -14.69 -0.34 -4.19
CA GLN A 116 -15.91 -0.31 -3.38
C GLN A 116 -16.45 1.11 -3.26
N ARG A 117 -15.61 2.09 -2.88
CA ARG A 117 -16.03 3.50 -2.77
C ARG A 117 -16.57 4.06 -4.08
N ILE A 118 -15.97 3.71 -5.22
CA ILE A 118 -16.46 4.15 -6.53
C ILE A 118 -17.79 3.48 -6.88
N GLN A 119 -17.96 2.19 -6.57
CA GLN A 119 -19.25 1.49 -6.76
C GLN A 119 -20.35 2.08 -5.88
N GLU A 120 -20.07 2.37 -4.61
CA GLU A 120 -21.00 3.04 -3.71
C GLU A 120 -21.39 4.42 -4.23
N ALA A 121 -20.42 5.21 -4.70
CA ALA A 121 -20.68 6.51 -5.31
C ALA A 121 -21.56 6.39 -6.57
N LEU A 122 -21.32 5.39 -7.43
CA LEU A 122 -22.16 5.12 -8.60
C LEU A 122 -23.59 4.76 -8.19
N ASN A 123 -23.76 3.84 -7.25
CA ASN A 123 -25.07 3.43 -6.74
C ASN A 123 -25.85 4.63 -6.20
N ASN A 124 -25.18 5.51 -5.45
CA ASN A 124 -25.79 6.74 -4.95
C ASN A 124 -26.25 7.67 -6.08
N VAL A 125 -25.43 7.87 -7.13
CA VAL A 125 -25.81 8.71 -8.27
C VAL A 125 -26.96 8.10 -9.08
N PHE A 126 -27.00 6.77 -9.23
CA PHE A 126 -28.15 6.08 -9.84
C PHE A 126 -29.44 6.26 -9.03
N ILE A 127 -29.35 6.19 -7.70
CA ILE A 127 -30.49 6.48 -6.81
C ILE A 127 -30.95 7.94 -7.00
N GLN A 128 -30.02 8.90 -7.05
CA GLN A 128 -30.36 10.31 -7.29
C GLN A 128 -31.01 10.52 -8.66
N GLU A 129 -30.55 9.82 -9.70
CA GLU A 129 -31.15 9.89 -11.02
C GLU A 129 -32.59 9.34 -11.04
N ASN A 130 -32.84 8.23 -10.36
CA ASN A 130 -34.19 7.66 -10.20
C ASN A 130 -35.13 8.63 -9.45
N ILE A 131 -34.63 9.27 -8.39
CA ILE A 131 -35.39 10.29 -7.64
C ILE A 131 -35.66 11.53 -8.52
N SER A 132 -34.65 12.01 -9.25
CA SER A 132 -34.77 13.14 -10.18
C SER A 132 -35.84 12.84 -11.23
N GLN A 133 -35.83 11.64 -11.82
CA GLN A 133 -36.83 11.20 -12.78
C GLN A 133 -38.25 11.24 -12.21
N ALA A 134 -38.45 10.76 -10.98
CA ALA A 134 -39.76 10.81 -10.32
C ALA A 134 -40.24 12.26 -10.05
N LYS A 135 -39.34 13.18 -9.68
CA LYS A 135 -39.66 14.61 -9.48
C LYS A 135 -40.10 15.30 -10.77
N GLY A 136 -39.47 14.97 -11.90
CA GLY A 136 -39.81 15.54 -13.21
C GLY A 136 -41.24 15.21 -13.67
N SER A 137 -41.86 14.17 -13.12
CA SER A 137 -43.25 13.79 -13.39
C SER A 137 -44.28 14.63 -12.63
N PHE A 138 -43.87 15.49 -11.69
CA PHE A 138 -44.74 16.39 -10.92
C PHE A 138 -44.57 17.85 -11.44
N HIS A 139 -45.57 18.34 -12.18
CA HIS A 139 -45.72 19.63 -12.88
C HIS A 139 -44.69 20.78 -12.69
N GLY A 140 -44.35 21.45 -13.81
CA GLY A 140 -43.82 22.84 -13.88
C GLY A 140 -42.37 23.04 -13.43
N LYS A 141 -42.16 23.30 -12.13
CA LYS A 141 -40.82 23.60 -11.58
C LYS A 141 -39.91 22.37 -11.55
N GLY A 142 -40.47 21.16 -11.45
CA GLY A 142 -39.72 19.90 -11.45
C GLY A 142 -38.98 19.60 -12.76
N LEU A 143 -39.48 20.11 -13.90
CA LEU A 143 -38.91 19.81 -15.22
C LEU A 143 -37.57 20.51 -15.47
N SER A 144 -37.44 21.77 -15.01
CA SER A 144 -36.20 22.55 -15.14
C SER A 144 -35.10 22.00 -14.23
N SER A 145 -35.42 21.71 -12.97
CA SER A 145 -34.51 21.04 -12.02
C SER A 145 -34.06 19.68 -12.56
N ARG A 146 -34.98 18.89 -13.12
CA ARG A 146 -34.66 17.60 -13.75
C ARG A 146 -33.64 17.72 -14.88
N LYS A 147 -33.76 18.74 -15.75
CA LYS A 147 -32.82 18.91 -16.87
C LYS A 147 -31.39 19.12 -16.39
N GLN A 148 -31.20 19.95 -15.35
CA GLN A 148 -29.90 20.22 -14.76
C GLN A 148 -29.36 19.00 -14.00
N GLU A 149 -30.18 18.39 -13.14
CA GLU A 149 -29.82 17.18 -12.38
C GLU A 149 -29.42 16.02 -13.30
N LYS A 150 -30.16 15.79 -14.39
CA LYS A 150 -29.86 14.75 -15.38
C LYS A 150 -28.46 14.91 -15.97
N GLN A 151 -28.14 16.13 -16.41
CA GLN A 151 -26.85 16.40 -17.05
C GLN A 151 -25.70 16.20 -16.07
N THR A 152 -25.87 16.64 -14.83
CA THR A 152 -24.90 16.43 -13.74
C THR A 152 -24.73 14.96 -13.41
N ASN A 153 -25.83 14.23 -13.17
CA ASN A 153 -25.79 12.80 -12.86
C ASN A 153 -25.14 11.99 -13.99
N GLN A 154 -25.48 12.27 -15.25
CA GLN A 154 -24.87 11.61 -16.41
C GLN A 154 -23.35 11.85 -16.49
N ARG A 155 -22.90 13.10 -16.28
CA ARG A 155 -21.46 13.41 -16.25
C ARG A 155 -20.75 12.68 -15.11
N THR A 156 -21.35 12.66 -13.92
CA THR A 156 -20.79 11.97 -12.76
C THR A 156 -20.74 10.46 -12.96
N ILE A 157 -21.79 9.84 -13.54
CA ILE A 157 -21.79 8.42 -13.88
C ILE A 157 -20.66 8.09 -14.85
N LEU A 158 -20.52 8.86 -15.94
CA LEU A 158 -19.45 8.65 -16.92
C LEU A 158 -18.07 8.75 -16.27
N TYR A 159 -17.84 9.77 -15.44
CA TYR A 159 -16.58 9.94 -14.70
C TYR A 159 -16.30 8.78 -13.74
N LEU A 160 -17.27 8.36 -12.92
CA LEU A 160 -17.07 7.25 -11.99
C LEU A 160 -16.86 5.92 -12.73
N GLN A 161 -17.49 5.73 -13.90
CA GLN A 161 -17.24 4.57 -14.77
C GLN A 161 -15.81 4.58 -15.33
N THR A 162 -15.24 5.74 -15.68
CA THR A 162 -13.83 5.81 -16.10
C THR A 162 -12.84 5.50 -14.97
N LEU A 163 -13.24 5.62 -13.70
CA LEU A 163 -12.40 5.25 -12.56
C LEU A 163 -12.45 3.75 -12.24
N ILE A 164 -13.51 3.04 -12.64
CA ILE A 164 -13.64 1.58 -12.44
C ILE A 164 -12.90 0.78 -13.51
N GLN A 165 -12.92 1.23 -14.77
CA GLN A 165 -12.53 0.41 -15.92
C GLN A 165 -11.02 0.28 -16.27
N PRO A 166 -10.07 1.14 -15.86
CA PRO A 166 -8.68 0.98 -16.32
C PRO A 166 -7.85 -0.04 -15.53
N GLU A 167 -8.14 -0.26 -14.24
CA GLU A 167 -7.16 -0.92 -13.36
C GLU A 167 -7.37 -2.44 -13.20
N LEU A 168 -8.56 -3.00 -13.44
CA LEU A 168 -8.80 -4.46 -13.35
C LEU A 168 -9.03 -5.17 -14.69
N THR A 169 -9.40 -4.44 -15.74
CA THR A 169 -9.62 -5.02 -17.07
C THR A 169 -8.29 -5.47 -17.71
N ASN A 170 -7.19 -4.76 -17.41
CA ASN A 170 -5.85 -5.09 -17.89
C ASN A 170 -5.24 -6.34 -17.20
N PHE A 171 -5.71 -6.75 -16.03
CA PHE A 171 -5.24 -7.98 -15.38
C PHE A 171 -5.74 -9.24 -16.09
N LYS A 172 -6.95 -9.23 -16.67
CA LYS A 172 -7.48 -10.37 -17.43
C LYS A 172 -6.81 -10.57 -18.79
N THR A 173 -6.24 -9.50 -19.37
CA THR A 173 -5.50 -9.57 -20.64
C THR A 173 -4.03 -9.91 -20.44
N ALA A 174 -3.46 -9.61 -19.26
CA ALA A 174 -2.05 -9.89 -18.95
C ALA A 174 -1.77 -11.36 -18.59
N THR A 175 -2.77 -12.16 -18.19
CA THR A 175 -2.56 -13.60 -17.89
C THR A 175 -2.44 -14.51 -19.13
N LYS A 176 -2.41 -13.94 -20.34
CA LYS A 176 -2.14 -14.69 -21.60
C LYS A 176 -0.78 -14.36 -22.24
N ALA A 177 0.03 -13.53 -21.61
CA ALA A 177 1.42 -13.35 -22.00
C ALA A 177 2.29 -13.82 -20.82
N VAL A 178 3.19 -14.76 -21.09
CA VAL A 178 4.09 -15.44 -20.13
C VAL A 178 3.47 -16.69 -19.47
N PHE A 179 3.35 -17.75 -20.28
CA PHE A 179 4.06 -19.02 -20.07
C PHE A 179 4.51 -19.54 -21.44
#